data_AF-A0A7Y3G902-F1
#
_entry.id   AF-A0A7Y3G902-F1
#
_cell.length_a   1.000
_cell.length_b   1.000
_cell.length_c   1.000
_cell.angle_alpha   90.00
_cell.angle_beta   90.00
_cell.angle_gamma   90.00
#
_symmetry.space_group_name_H-M   'P 1'
#
loop_
_entity.id
_entity.type
_entity.pdbx_description
1 polymer ?
#
loop_
_entity_poly.entity_id
_entity_poly.type
_entity_poly.pdbx_seq_one_letter_code
_entity_poly.pdbx_strand_id
1 'polypeptide(L)'
;MNVSLHTPVCDLLGVPYPIVQTGMGWVATPELVAAVSNAGAIGFLAAATLRPEDVDAEIAKVQALTDQPFGVNFLMDAPGAEEIVELCLANGVRAAGYNRAPSAVLIEKLKAGGVLCIP
;
A
#
# COMPACT_ATOMS: atom_id res chain seq x y z
N MET A 1 -24.39 -22.32 -6.20
CA MET A 1 -24.54 -20.85 -6.32
C MET A 1 -23.14 -20.27 -6.38
N ASN A 2 -22.79 -19.56 -7.46
CA ASN A 2 -21.51 -18.86 -7.52
C ASN A 2 -21.73 -17.49 -6.86
N VAL A 3 -21.30 -17.34 -5.60
CA VAL A 3 -21.39 -16.04 -4.93
C VAL A 3 -20.29 -15.17 -5.51
N SER A 4 -20.69 -14.07 -6.15
CA SER A 4 -19.74 -13.04 -6.57
C SER A 4 -19.10 -12.46 -5.30
N LEU A 5 -17.76 -12.51 -5.20
CA LEU A 5 -17.01 -11.88 -4.11
C LEU A 5 -16.83 -10.37 -4.32
N HIS A 6 -17.44 -9.79 -5.37
CA HIS A 6 -17.27 -8.37 -5.66
C HIS A 6 -18.00 -7.49 -4.63
N THR A 7 -17.26 -6.55 -4.03
CA THR A 7 -17.77 -5.59 -3.04
C THR A 7 -17.30 -4.17 -3.37
N PRO A 8 -17.84 -3.10 -2.75
CA PRO A 8 -17.36 -1.74 -3.00
C PRO A 8 -15.86 -1.52 -2.76
N VAL A 9 -15.22 -2.37 -1.94
CA VAL A 9 -13.75 -2.35 -1.75
C VAL A 9 -13.01 -2.71 -3.04
N CYS A 10 -13.57 -3.59 -3.87
CA CYS A 10 -13.03 -3.95 -5.18
C CYS A 10 -12.99 -2.73 -6.10
N ASP A 11 -14.11 -1.98 -6.19
CA ASP A 11 -14.21 -0.75 -6.98
C ASP A 11 -13.26 0.33 -6.50
N LEU A 12 -13.18 0.52 -5.18
CA LEU A 12 -12.27 1.50 -4.58
C LEU A 12 -10.83 1.12 -4.90
N LEU A 13 -10.40 -0.11 -4.64
CA LEU A 13 -9.00 -0.50 -4.80
C LEU A 13 -8.60 -0.80 -6.25
N GLY A 14 -9.58 -1.04 -7.13
CA GLY A 14 -9.33 -1.48 -8.51
C GLY A 14 -8.87 -2.93 -8.58
N VAL A 15 -9.37 -3.81 -7.70
CA VAL A 15 -8.96 -5.22 -7.62
C VAL A 15 -10.18 -6.17 -7.74
N PRO A 16 -10.03 -7.35 -8.37
CA PRO A 16 -11.12 -8.33 -8.50
C PRO A 16 -11.65 -8.93 -7.20
N TYR A 17 -10.78 -9.11 -6.20
CA TYR A 17 -11.09 -9.82 -4.96
C TYR A 17 -10.93 -8.90 -3.75
N PRO A 18 -11.90 -8.89 -2.79
CA PRO A 18 -11.84 -8.06 -1.59
C PRO A 18 -10.94 -8.70 -0.52
N ILE A 19 -9.74 -9.10 -0.92
CA ILE A 19 -8.74 -9.74 -0.08
C ILE A 19 -7.58 -8.76 0.06
N VAL A 20 -7.18 -8.53 1.31
CA VAL A 20 -6.08 -7.63 1.66
C VAL A 20 -5.00 -8.46 2.33
N GLN A 21 -3.80 -8.51 1.73
CA GLN A 21 -2.61 -8.94 2.46
C GLN A 21 -2.07 -7.73 3.22
N THR A 22 -2.12 -7.78 4.55
CA THR A 22 -1.67 -6.68 5.41
C THR A 22 -0.15 -6.56 5.46
N GLY A 23 0.37 -5.34 5.61
CA GLY A 23 1.79 -5.08 5.78
C GLY A 23 2.31 -5.71 7.06
N MET A 24 3.12 -6.76 6.93
CA MET A 24 3.78 -7.45 8.04
C MET A 24 5.28 -7.21 7.91
N GLY A 25 5.88 -6.53 8.89
CA GLY A 25 7.32 -6.27 8.91
C GLY A 25 8.13 -7.55 8.69
N TRP A 26 9.15 -7.47 7.84
CA TRP A 26 10.02 -8.60 7.43
C TRP A 26 9.36 -9.73 6.62
N VAL A 27 8.03 -9.74 6.49
CA VAL A 27 7.28 -10.80 5.80
C VAL A 27 6.71 -10.29 4.47
N ALA A 28 6.20 -9.07 4.45
CA ALA A 28 5.62 -8.46 3.27
C ALA A 28 6.69 -7.85 2.37
N THR A 29 7.50 -8.72 1.76
CA THR A 29 8.52 -8.39 0.76
C THR A 29 7.90 -8.03 -0.58
N PRO A 30 8.64 -7.42 -1.52
CA PRO A 30 8.13 -7.10 -2.84
C PRO A 30 7.54 -8.31 -3.58
N GLU A 31 8.15 -9.49 -3.44
CA GLU A 31 7.69 -10.71 -4.09
C GLU A 31 6.33 -11.17 -3.56
N LEU A 32 6.10 -11.08 -2.25
CA LEU A 32 4.80 -11.42 -1.66
C LEU A 32 3.72 -10.44 -2.13
N VAL A 33 4.01 -9.14 -2.07
CA VAL A 33 3.07 -8.08 -2.47
C VAL A 33 2.69 -8.25 -3.94
N ALA A 34 3.68 -8.42 -4.82
CA ALA A 34 3.44 -8.61 -6.25
C ALA A 34 2.66 -9.90 -6.54
N ALA A 35 2.96 -11.01 -5.84
CA ALA A 35 2.21 -12.26 -5.99
C ALA A 35 0.73 -12.10 -5.61
N VAL A 36 0.44 -11.39 -4.52
CA VAL A 36 -0.94 -11.09 -4.08
C VAL A 36 -1.65 -10.20 -5.09
N SER A 37 -1.01 -9.12 -5.54
CA SER A 37 -1.57 -8.21 -6.53
C SER A 37 -1.84 -8.91 -7.87
N ASN A 38 -0.90 -9.73 -8.36
CA ASN A 38 -1.09 -10.57 -9.55
C ASN A 38 -2.21 -11.60 -9.42
N ALA A 39 -2.52 -12.05 -8.20
CA ALA A 39 -3.65 -12.94 -7.93
C ALA A 39 -5.01 -12.21 -7.90
N GLY A 40 -5.06 -10.89 -8.09
CA GLY A 40 -6.28 -10.09 -8.12
C GLY A 40 -6.75 -9.60 -6.75
N ALA A 41 -5.89 -9.67 -5.74
CA ALA A 41 -6.09 -9.07 -4.42
C ALA A 41 -5.24 -7.79 -4.30
N ILE A 42 -5.21 -7.14 -3.12
CA ILE A 42 -4.27 -6.05 -2.86
C ILE A 42 -3.19 -6.50 -1.85
N GLY A 43 -1.92 -6.34 -2.24
CA GLY A 43 -0.79 -6.50 -1.34
C GLY A 43 -0.34 -5.18 -0.73
N PHE A 44 0.20 -5.21 0.49
CA PHE A 44 0.79 -4.04 1.15
C PHE A 44 2.27 -4.30 1.49
N LEU A 45 3.16 -3.48 0.91
CA LEU A 45 4.59 -3.47 1.21
C LEU A 45 4.83 -2.95 2.62
N ALA A 46 5.58 -3.68 3.44
CA ALA A 46 5.88 -3.26 4.80
C ALA A 46 7.06 -2.26 4.85
N ALA A 47 6.76 -0.97 4.78
CA ALA A 47 7.74 0.10 4.97
C ALA A 47 8.05 0.39 6.45
N ALA A 48 7.24 -0.11 7.40
CA ALA A 48 7.45 0.09 8.84
C ALA A 48 8.80 -0.44 9.37
N THR A 49 9.44 -1.38 8.67
CA THR A 49 10.74 -1.96 9.03
C THR A 49 11.89 -1.46 8.15
N LEU A 50 11.61 -0.59 7.19
CA LEU A 50 12.59 -0.01 6.27
C LEU A 50 13.04 1.35 6.78
N ARG A 51 14.24 1.77 6.38
CA ARG A 51 14.61 3.18 6.49
C ARG A 51 13.92 3.94 5.35
N PRO A 52 13.48 5.20 5.55
CA PRO A 52 12.79 5.98 4.53
C PRO A 52 13.52 5.99 3.18
N GLU A 53 14.85 6.10 3.19
CA GLU A 53 15.68 6.11 1.98
C GLU A 53 15.66 4.80 1.17
N ASP A 54 15.27 3.68 1.78
CA ASP A 54 15.21 2.37 1.12
C ASP A 54 13.82 2.08 0.51
N VAL A 55 12.78 2.85 0.89
CA VAL A 55 11.38 2.58 0.52
C VAL A 55 11.15 2.71 -0.99
N ASP A 56 11.76 3.70 -1.64
CA ASP A 56 11.60 3.91 -3.08
C ASP A 56 12.11 2.71 -3.90
N ALA A 57 13.27 2.16 -3.50
CA ALA A 57 13.83 0.98 -4.13
C ALA A 57 12.95 -0.27 -3.95
N GLU A 58 12.31 -0.43 -2.79
CA GLU A 58 11.39 -1.55 -2.55
C GLU A 58 10.06 -1.39 -3.32
N ILE A 59 9.55 -0.16 -3.46
CA ILE A 59 8.40 0.15 -4.32
C ILE A 59 8.72 -0.20 -5.78
N ALA A 60 9.90 0.22 -6.28
CA ALA A 60 10.33 -0.08 -7.63
C ALA A 60 10.45 -1.59 -7.89
N LYS A 61 10.88 -2.38 -6.90
CA LYS A 61 10.89 -3.85 -6.99
C LYS A 61 9.48 -4.43 -7.15
N VAL A 62 8.49 -3.93 -6.41
CA VAL A 62 7.09 -4.36 -6.59
C VAL A 62 6.61 -4.05 -8.01
N GLN A 63 6.84 -2.82 -8.48
CA GLN A 63 6.43 -2.38 -9.83
C GLN A 63 7.13 -3.16 -10.95
N ALA A 64 8.36 -3.65 -10.72
CA ALA A 64 9.04 -4.52 -11.67
C ALA A 64 8.42 -5.93 -11.76
N LEU A 65 7.62 -6.34 -10.77
CA LEU A 65 7.03 -7.68 -10.66
C LEU A 65 5.51 -7.70 -10.94
N THR A 66 4.85 -6.54 -10.96
CA THR A 66 3.42 -6.42 -11.24
C THR A 66 3.03 -5.03 -11.76
N ASP A 67 2.09 -5.02 -12.71
CA ASP A 67 1.38 -3.81 -13.15
C ASP A 67 0.05 -3.62 -12.38
N GLN A 68 -0.26 -4.50 -11.42
CA GLN A 68 -1.50 -4.45 -10.63
C GLN A 68 -1.38 -3.50 -9.43
N PRO A 69 -2.51 -2.94 -8.94
CA PRO A 69 -2.49 -2.07 -7.78
C PRO A 69 -1.91 -2.74 -6.53
N PHE A 70 -1.15 -1.97 -5.75
CA PHE A 70 -0.66 -2.37 -4.43
C PHE A 70 -0.64 -1.17 -3.49
N GLY A 71 -0.48 -1.45 -2.20
CA GLY A 71 -0.35 -0.44 -1.16
C GLY A 71 0.98 -0.47 -0.42
N VAL A 72 1.21 0.54 0.41
CA VAL A 72 2.36 0.63 1.32
C VAL A 72 1.86 0.80 2.74
N ASN A 73 2.43 0.04 3.69
CA ASN A 73 2.13 0.14 5.11
C ASN A 73 3.31 0.73 5.90
N PHE A 74 3.07 1.78 6.68
CA PHE A 74 4.11 2.46 7.46
C PHE A 74 3.60 2.95 8.83
N LEU A 75 4.51 3.50 9.64
CA LEU A 75 4.18 4.09 10.94
C LEU A 75 3.99 5.60 10.77
N MET A 76 2.78 6.10 10.99
CA MET A 76 2.41 7.49 10.64
C MET A 76 3.09 8.54 11.54
N ASP A 77 3.51 8.16 12.75
CA ASP A 77 4.20 9.04 13.71
C ASP A 77 5.72 8.79 13.76
N ALA A 78 6.26 7.95 12.88
CA ALA A 78 7.70 7.69 12.83
C ALA A 78 8.47 8.77 12.04
N PRO A 79 9.76 9.00 12.37
CA PRO A 79 10.63 9.82 11.53
C PRO A 79 10.62 9.31 10.08
N GLY A 80 10.45 10.22 9.12
CA GLY A 80 10.37 9.90 7.69
C GLY A 80 8.99 9.51 7.17
N ALA A 81 7.94 9.54 8.01
CA ALA A 81 6.57 9.27 7.53
C ALA A 81 6.13 10.21 6.39
N GLU A 82 6.52 11.49 6.44
CA GLU A 82 6.24 12.43 5.35
C GLU A 82 6.98 12.07 4.06
N GLU A 83 8.23 11.62 4.16
CA GLU A 83 9.00 11.15 3.00
C GLU A 83 8.34 9.92 2.37
N ILE A 84 7.89 8.96 3.18
CA ILE A 84 7.17 7.78 2.68
C ILE A 84 5.87 8.19 1.99
N VAL A 85 5.15 9.20 2.50
CA VAL A 85 3.96 9.76 1.83
C VAL A 85 4.32 10.34 0.47
N GLU A 86 5.39 11.12 0.36
CA GLU A 86 5.87 11.65 -0.93
C GLU A 86 6.22 10.53 -1.90
N LEU A 87 6.90 9.49 -1.44
CA LEU A 87 7.25 8.34 -2.26
C LEU A 87 6.01 7.58 -2.74
N CYS A 88 4.98 7.43 -1.89
CA CYS A 88 3.71 6.82 -2.29
C CYS A 88 3.01 7.63 -3.40
N LEU A 89 3.02 8.96 -3.27
CA LEU A 89 2.46 9.89 -4.25
C LEU A 89 3.24 9.86 -5.57
N ALA A 90 4.56 9.96 -5.51
CA ALA A 90 5.44 9.98 -6.69
C ALA A 90 5.37 8.68 -7.49
N ASN A 91 5.22 7.53 -6.82
CA ASN A 91 5.16 6.21 -7.44
C ASN A 91 3.74 5.74 -7.76
N GLY A 92 2.71 6.56 -7.52
CA GLY A 92 1.32 6.19 -7.83
C GLY A 92 0.80 4.97 -7.06
N VAL A 93 1.24 4.80 -5.81
CA VAL A 93 0.76 3.72 -4.92
C VAL A 93 -0.76 3.84 -4.73
N ARG A 94 -1.50 2.73 -4.83
CA ARG A 94 -2.96 2.76 -4.80
C ARG A 94 -3.52 3.15 -3.44
N ALA A 95 -2.92 2.61 -2.38
CA ALA A 95 -3.41 2.74 -1.02
C ALA A 95 -2.28 2.84 0.02
N ALA A 96 -2.50 3.63 1.05
CA ALA A 96 -1.63 3.76 2.20
C ALA A 96 -2.31 3.13 3.42
N GLY A 97 -1.66 2.12 3.98
CA GLY A 97 -1.99 1.53 5.27
C GLY A 97 -1.10 2.16 6.33
N TYR A 98 -1.63 2.41 7.52
CA TYR A 98 -0.79 3.02 8.55
C TYR A 98 -1.23 2.70 9.96
N ASN A 99 -0.24 2.51 10.82
CA ASN A 99 -0.45 2.24 12.23
C ASN A 99 0.04 3.42 13.07
N ARG A 100 -0.29 3.38 14.37
CA ARG A 100 0.03 4.41 15.39
C ARG A 100 -0.74 5.73 15.14
N ALA A 101 -0.36 6.79 15.86
CA ALA A 101 -1.14 8.02 15.90
C ALA A 101 -1.28 8.63 14.49
N PRO A 102 -2.51 8.75 13.96
CA PRO A 102 -2.71 9.28 12.63
C PRO A 102 -2.41 10.78 12.58
N SER A 103 -1.77 11.23 11.49
CA SER A 103 -1.57 12.64 11.20
C SER A 103 -2.63 13.11 10.20
N ALA A 104 -3.51 14.03 10.63
CA ALA A 104 -4.53 14.61 9.75
C ALA A 104 -3.91 15.25 8.50
N VAL A 105 -2.78 15.95 8.67
CA VAL A 105 -2.05 16.62 7.59
C VAL A 105 -1.57 15.61 6.53
N LEU A 106 -0.97 14.50 6.95
CA LEU A 106 -0.48 13.48 6.02
C LEU A 106 -1.63 12.72 5.34
N ILE A 107 -2.73 12.47 6.06
CA ILE A 107 -3.94 11.88 5.49
C ILE A 107 -4.55 12.78 4.42
N GLU A 108 -4.64 14.09 4.67
CA GLU A 108 -5.11 15.05 3.68
C GLU A 108 -4.21 15.08 2.44
N LYS A 109 -2.88 15.02 2.64
CA LYS A 109 -1.89 14.97 1.56
C LYS A 109 -2.08 13.74 0.67
N LEU A 110 -2.19 12.55 1.27
CA LEU A 110 -2.45 11.28 0.57
C LEU A 110 -3.75 11.35 -0.25
N LYS A 111 -4.84 11.82 0.38
CA LYS A 111 -6.15 11.94 -0.28
C LYS A 111 -6.15 12.94 -1.43
N ALA A 112 -5.47 14.08 -1.27
CA ALA A 112 -5.35 15.09 -2.31
C ALA A 112 -4.61 14.54 -3.55
N GLY A 113 -3.67 13.60 -3.35
CA GLY A 113 -2.99 12.89 -4.42
C GLY A 113 -3.69 11.62 -4.94
N GLY A 114 -4.90 11.33 -4.49
CA GLY A 114 -5.68 10.17 -4.97
C GLY A 114 -5.32 8.82 -4.34
N VAL A 115 -4.45 8.80 -3.33
CA VAL A 115 -4.10 7.59 -2.58
C VAL A 115 -5.20 7.29 -1.57
N LEU A 116 -5.66 6.04 -1.53
CA LEU A 116 -6.67 5.60 -0.57
C LEU A 116 -6.03 5.37 0.81
N CYS A 117 -6.60 5.98 1.84
CA CYS A 117 -6.14 5.80 3.21
C CYS A 117 -6.91 4.67 3.91
N ILE A 118 -6.20 3.64 4.37
CA ILE A 118 -6.74 2.48 5.09
C ILE A 118 -6.07 2.41 6.47
N PRO A 119 -6.63 3.10 7.49
CA PRO A 119 -6.09 3.08 8.85
C PRO A 119 -6.19 1.69 9.49
#